data_AF-A0A820MH41-F1
#
_entry.id   AF-A0A820MH41-F1
#
_cell.length_a   1.000
_cell.length_b   1.000
_cell.length_c   1.000
_cell.angle_alpha   90.00
_cell.angle_beta   90.00
_cell.angle_gamma   90.00
#
_symmetry.space_group_name_H-M   'P 1'
#
loop_
_entity.id
_entity.type
_entity.pdbx_description
1 polymer ?
#
loop_
_entity_poly.entity_id
_entity_poly.type
_entity_poly.pdbx_seq_one_letter_code
_entity_poly.pdbx_strand_id
1 'polypeptide(L)'
;SDLRQSGDKALPELGKLDQTTKPYIVQLHKTRNVTAPKDNESGSHRPHLYRLLITDGHVFQNALVLPSLRNFNLDTPPGVKILLKPKTKVSNGFYILNDQTCEVLGGTVNELAQKWKLNKV
;
A
#
# COMPACT_ATOMS: atom_id res chain seq x y z
N SER A 1 7.20 -11.20 -9.36
CA SER A 1 8.42 -11.32 -8.54
C SER A 1 8.33 -10.46 -7.30
N ASP A 2 8.96 -10.88 -6.20
CA ASP A 2 9.01 -10.14 -4.93
C ASP A 2 10.12 -9.08 -4.98
N LEU A 3 9.78 -7.82 -4.73
CA LEU A 3 10.79 -6.74 -4.73
C LEU A 3 11.88 -6.96 -3.69
N ARG A 4 11.64 -7.74 -2.63
CA ARG A 4 12.67 -8.05 -1.64
C ARG A 4 13.81 -8.92 -2.19
N GLN A 5 13.62 -9.55 -3.35
CA GLN A 5 14.63 -10.38 -4.00
C GLN A 5 15.37 -9.66 -5.13
N SER A 6 14.77 -8.61 -5.70
CA SER A 6 15.27 -8.01 -6.95
C SER A 6 15.10 -6.48 -7.04
N GLY A 7 14.59 -5.84 -6.00
CA GLY A 7 14.35 -4.40 -5.96
C GLY A 7 15.57 -3.64 -5.47
N ASP A 8 15.71 -2.39 -5.91
CA ASP A 8 16.72 -1.47 -5.42
C ASP A 8 16.17 -0.58 -4.30
N LYS A 9 17.06 -0.09 -3.45
CA LYS A 9 16.71 0.89 -2.42
C LYS A 9 16.34 2.21 -3.10
N ALA A 10 15.04 2.48 -3.19
CA ALA A 10 14.50 3.59 -3.95
C ALA A 10 13.73 4.58 -3.08
N LEU A 11 13.02 4.12 -2.05
CA LEU A 11 12.15 4.97 -1.25
C LEU A 11 12.96 5.90 -0.33
N PRO A 12 12.62 7.20 -0.29
CA PRO A 12 13.27 8.17 0.59
C PRO A 12 12.81 8.02 2.05
N GLU A 13 13.56 8.62 2.97
CA GLU A 13 13.12 8.78 4.36
C GLU A 13 12.00 9.83 4.45
N LEU A 14 10.87 9.47 5.08
CA LEU A 14 9.67 10.30 5.10
C LEU A 14 9.74 11.49 6.08
N GLY A 15 10.66 11.48 7.05
CA GLY A 15 10.67 12.46 8.14
C GLY A 15 10.86 13.92 7.70
N LYS A 16 11.36 14.16 6.48
CA LYS A 16 11.58 15.49 5.91
C LYS A 16 10.87 15.70 4.57
N LEU A 17 10.01 14.76 4.17
CA LEU A 17 9.40 14.74 2.85
C LEU A 17 7.95 15.19 2.94
N ASP A 18 7.59 16.25 2.21
CA ASP A 18 6.20 16.70 2.08
C ASP A 18 5.47 16.06 0.90
N GLN A 19 6.21 15.73 -0.17
CA GLN A 19 5.67 15.08 -1.37
C GLN A 19 6.76 14.36 -2.17
N THR A 20 6.38 13.34 -2.93
CA THR A 20 7.29 12.65 -3.85
C THR A 20 7.73 13.56 -5.00
N THR A 21 9.01 13.51 -5.37
CA THR A 21 9.55 14.27 -6.51
C THR A 21 9.62 13.45 -7.80
N LYS A 22 9.72 12.12 -7.67
CA LYS A 22 9.82 11.16 -8.77
C LYS A 22 8.81 10.02 -8.57
N PRO A 23 8.49 9.23 -9.61
CA PRO A 23 7.64 8.07 -9.44
C PRO A 23 8.37 6.95 -8.69
N TYR A 24 7.62 6.14 -7.94
CA TYR A 24 8.15 4.96 -7.26
C TYR A 24 7.25 3.75 -7.51
N ILE A 25 7.85 2.63 -7.92
CA ILE A 25 7.14 1.35 -7.95
C ILE A 25 7.40 0.66 -6.63
N VAL A 26 6.32 0.36 -5.91
CA VAL A 26 6.35 -0.30 -4.61
C VAL A 26 5.51 -1.56 -4.65
N GLN A 27 5.78 -2.48 -3.75
CA GLN A 27 5.02 -3.69 -3.56
C GLN A 27 4.14 -3.57 -2.32
N LEU A 28 2.86 -3.89 -2.47
CA LEU A 28 1.94 -4.07 -1.36
C LEU A 28 2.36 -5.28 -0.54
N HIS A 29 2.58 -5.09 0.76
CA HIS A 29 2.88 -6.18 1.68
C HIS A 29 1.65 -6.56 2.53
N LYS A 30 0.92 -5.56 3.02
CA LYS A 30 -0.27 -5.78 3.87
C LYS A 30 -1.25 -4.63 3.72
N THR A 31 -2.54 -4.97 3.76
CA THR A 31 -3.65 -4.01 3.85
C THR A 31 -4.33 -4.17 5.20
N ARG A 32 -4.80 -3.08 5.79
CA ARG A 32 -5.59 -3.06 7.01
C ARG A 32 -6.71 -2.04 6.90
N ASN A 33 -7.95 -2.39 7.26
CA ASN A 33 -9.00 -1.40 7.49
C ASN A 33 -8.76 -0.71 8.85
N VAL A 34 -8.47 0.60 8.85
CA VAL A 34 -8.26 1.35 10.10
C VAL A 34 -9.52 1.99 10.67
N THR A 35 -10.64 1.87 9.96
CA THR A 35 -11.96 2.35 10.42
C THR A 35 -12.78 1.30 11.14
N ALA A 36 -12.28 0.07 11.15
CA ALA A 36 -12.92 -1.07 11.77
C ALA A 36 -12.01 -1.69 12.85
N PRO A 37 -12.61 -2.30 13.90
CA PRO A 37 -11.84 -3.08 14.86
C PRO A 37 -11.17 -4.26 14.16
N LYS A 38 -10.02 -4.71 14.71
CA LYS A 38 -9.23 -5.81 14.11
C LYS A 38 -10.05 -7.09 13.93
N ASP A 39 -10.98 -7.34 14.84
CA ASP A 39 -11.78 -8.56 14.86
C ASP A 39 -12.93 -8.53 13.83
N ASN A 40 -13.18 -7.38 13.18
CA ASN A 40 -14.23 -7.24 12.17
C ASN A 40 -13.89 -6.16 11.13
N GLU A 41 -12.84 -6.40 10.33
CA GLU A 41 -12.39 -5.44 9.31
C GLU A 41 -13.36 -5.26 8.12
N SER A 42 -14.33 -6.17 7.93
CA SER A 42 -15.36 -6.14 6.89
C SER A 42 -16.69 -5.49 7.32
N GLY A 43 -16.79 -4.99 8.56
CA GLY A 43 -18.01 -4.42 9.10
C GLY A 43 -18.55 -3.22 8.30
N SER A 44 -19.85 -2.94 8.44
CA SER A 44 -20.62 -1.88 7.71
C SER A 44 -20.17 -0.43 7.97
N HIS A 45 -19.06 -0.21 8.69
CA HIS A 45 -18.59 1.12 9.08
C HIS A 45 -18.05 1.87 7.87
N ARG A 46 -18.83 2.83 7.36
CA ARG A 46 -18.40 3.76 6.31
C ARG A 46 -18.17 5.16 6.89
N PRO A 47 -17.18 5.92 6.37
CA PRO A 47 -16.28 5.59 5.25
C PRO A 47 -15.15 4.63 5.64
N HIS A 48 -14.68 3.79 4.70
CA HIS A 48 -13.50 2.94 4.91
C HIS A 48 -12.21 3.72 4.65
N LEU A 49 -11.25 3.60 5.55
CA LEU A 49 -9.88 4.09 5.38
C LEU A 49 -8.94 2.90 5.50
N TYR A 50 -8.05 2.72 4.50
CA TYR A 50 -7.11 1.61 4.50
C TYR A 50 -5.69 2.09 4.74
N ARG A 51 -4.99 1.41 5.64
CA ARG A 51 -3.53 1.55 5.81
C ARG A 51 -2.84 0.43 5.05
N LEU A 52 -1.93 0.80 4.16
CA LEU A 52 -1.08 -0.12 3.43
C LEU A 52 0.31 -0.12 4.05
N LEU A 53 0.89 -1.30 4.18
CA LEU A 53 2.32 -1.47 4.35
C LEU A 53 2.91 -1.78 2.96
N ILE A 54 3.79 -0.92 2.49
CA ILE A 54 4.41 -0.99 1.17
C ILE A 54 5.94 -1.11 1.30
N THR A 55 6.59 -1.66 0.28
CA THR A 55 8.05 -1.80 0.24
C THR A 55 8.62 -1.64 -1.16
N ASP A 56 9.83 -1.10 -1.26
CA ASP A 56 10.67 -1.15 -2.46
C ASP A 56 11.55 -2.41 -2.51
N GLY A 57 11.46 -3.28 -1.49
CA GLY A 57 12.33 -4.44 -1.30
C GLY A 57 13.31 -4.28 -0.13
N HIS A 58 13.58 -3.06 0.30
CA HIS A 58 14.58 -2.76 1.34
C HIS A 58 13.94 -2.18 2.60
N VAL A 59 13.02 -1.24 2.44
CA VAL A 59 12.35 -0.58 3.57
C VAL A 59 10.84 -0.81 3.51
N PHE A 60 10.21 -0.83 4.69
CA PHE A 60 8.76 -0.84 4.81
C PHE A 60 8.28 0.55 5.21
N GLN A 61 7.30 1.07 4.48
CA GLN A 61 6.69 2.36 4.75
C GLN A 61 5.18 2.26 4.71
N ASN A 62 4.51 3.22 5.34
CA ASN A 62 3.05 3.21 5.42
C ASN A 62 2.45 4.16 4.40
N ALA A 63 1.31 3.76 3.86
CA ALA A 63 0.47 4.60 3.05
C ALA A 63 -0.98 4.57 3.55
N LEU A 64 -1.69 5.67 3.38
CA LEU A 64 -3.12 5.79 3.67
C LEU A 64 -3.87 5.96 2.35
N VAL A 65 -4.84 5.10 2.13
CA VAL A 65 -5.73 5.16 0.99
C VAL A 65 -6.95 5.98 1.36
N LEU A 66 -7.12 7.12 0.69
CA LEU A 66 -8.31 7.92 0.84
C LEU A 66 -9.53 7.22 0.19
N PRO A 67 -10.75 7.43 0.70
CA PRO A 67 -11.97 6.84 0.14
C PRO A 67 -12.21 7.16 -1.34
N SER A 68 -11.58 8.23 -1.85
CA SER A 68 -11.60 8.57 -3.27
C SER A 68 -10.99 7.49 -4.15
N LEU A 69 -10.03 6.68 -3.66
CA LEU A 69 -9.37 5.66 -4.46
C LEU A 69 -10.29 4.45 -4.68
N ARG A 70 -11.01 4.43 -5.81
CA ARG A 70 -12.07 3.43 -6.07
C ARG A 70 -11.52 2.04 -6.39
N ASN A 71 -10.29 1.97 -6.88
CA ASN A 71 -9.67 0.74 -7.36
C ASN A 71 -8.90 -0.04 -6.28
N PHE A 72 -9.06 0.32 -5.00
CA PHE A 72 -8.38 -0.35 -3.91
C PHE A 72 -9.38 -0.89 -2.88
N ASN A 73 -9.41 -2.21 -2.72
CA ASN A 73 -10.26 -2.90 -1.75
C ASN A 73 -9.44 -3.92 -0.93
N LEU A 74 -10.03 -4.42 0.17
CA LEU A 74 -9.41 -5.43 1.05
C LEU A 74 -9.04 -6.74 0.32
N ASP A 75 -9.57 -6.96 -0.88
CA ASP A 75 -9.31 -8.15 -1.68
C ASP A 75 -8.08 -8.03 -2.57
N THR A 76 -7.39 -6.88 -2.55
CA THR A 76 -6.11 -6.70 -3.23
C THR A 76 -5.05 -7.57 -2.55
N PRO A 77 -4.54 -8.64 -3.20
CA PRO A 77 -3.63 -9.56 -2.55
C PRO A 77 -2.26 -8.91 -2.30
N PRO A 78 -1.55 -9.30 -1.24
CA PRO A 78 -0.13 -8.97 -1.09
C PRO A 78 0.69 -9.36 -2.31
N GLY A 79 1.69 -8.54 -2.63
CA GLY A 79 2.59 -8.72 -3.78
C GLY A 79 2.25 -7.86 -4.99
N VAL A 80 1.05 -7.27 -5.03
CA VAL A 80 0.63 -6.30 -6.06
C VAL A 80 1.61 -5.13 -6.13
N LYS A 81 1.95 -4.73 -7.34
CA LYS A 81 2.78 -3.56 -7.62
C LYS A 81 1.89 -2.33 -7.75
N ILE A 82 2.34 -1.26 -7.11
CA ILE A 82 1.66 0.02 -7.07
C ILE A 82 2.67 1.07 -7.52
N LEU A 83 2.23 1.94 -8.42
CA LEU A 83 2.96 3.14 -8.81
C LEU A 83 2.50 4.31 -7.93
N LEU A 84 3.45 4.85 -7.16
CA LEU A 84 3.32 6.17 -6.54
C LEU A 84 3.73 7.20 -7.59
N LYS A 85 2.80 8.05 -8.01
CA LYS A 85 3.05 9.12 -8.97
C LYS A 85 3.85 10.25 -8.30
N PRO A 86 4.52 11.12 -9.07
CA PRO A 86 5.10 12.34 -8.53
C PRO A 86 4.05 13.19 -7.83
N LYS A 87 4.48 14.03 -6.87
CA LYS A 87 3.62 14.89 -6.04
C LYS A 87 2.65 14.13 -5.13
N THR A 88 2.89 12.85 -4.88
CA THR A 88 2.19 12.10 -3.83
C THR A 88 2.54 12.72 -2.49
N LYS A 89 1.55 13.30 -1.79
CA LYS A 89 1.74 13.95 -0.50
C LYS A 89 2.20 12.94 0.54
N VAL A 90 3.12 13.37 1.38
CA VAL A 90 3.55 12.67 2.59
C VAL A 90 3.12 13.52 3.79
N SER A 91 2.50 12.88 4.77
CA SER A 91 2.05 13.54 5.99
C SER A 91 2.23 12.60 7.17
N ASN A 92 2.90 13.04 8.22
CA ASN A 92 3.14 12.27 9.44
C ASN A 92 3.73 10.87 9.18
N GLY A 93 4.62 10.73 8.19
CA GLY A 93 5.21 9.44 7.83
C GLY A 93 4.29 8.50 7.05
N PHE A 94 3.22 9.02 6.43
CA PHE A 94 2.34 8.28 5.54
C PHE A 94 2.30 8.91 4.15
N TYR A 95 2.41 8.09 3.10
CA TYR A 95 1.98 8.50 1.77
C TYR A 95 0.45 8.60 1.72
N ILE A 96 -0.07 9.69 1.18
CA ILE A 96 -1.52 9.91 1.03
C ILE A 96 -1.92 9.58 -0.40
N LEU A 97 -2.65 8.48 -0.56
CA LEU A 97 -2.99 7.90 -1.86
C LEU A 97 -4.42 8.24 -2.27
N ASN A 98 -4.58 8.68 -3.52
CA ASN A 98 -5.86 8.89 -4.20
C ASN A 98 -5.74 8.48 -5.68
N ASP A 99 -6.83 8.57 -6.44
CA ASP A 99 -6.87 8.16 -7.86
C ASP A 99 -5.84 8.90 -8.74
N GLN A 100 -5.39 10.10 -8.34
CA GLN A 100 -4.42 10.90 -9.10
C GLN A 100 -2.98 10.56 -8.74
N THR A 101 -2.71 10.13 -7.50
CA THR A 101 -1.36 9.90 -6.98
C THR A 101 -0.96 8.43 -6.94
N CYS A 102 -1.91 7.52 -7.14
CA CYS A 102 -1.70 6.09 -7.03
C CYS A 102 -2.27 5.35 -8.26
N GLU A 103 -1.54 4.37 -8.75
CA GLU A 103 -1.99 3.48 -9.81
C GLU A 103 -1.60 2.03 -9.51
N VAL A 104 -2.55 1.12 -9.63
CA VAL A 104 -2.32 -0.31 -9.40
C VAL A 104 -1.82 -0.91 -10.70
N LEU A 105 -0.57 -1.36 -10.71
CA LEU A 105 0.06 -2.01 -11.88
C LEU A 105 -0.26 -3.51 -11.93
N GLY A 106 -0.79 -4.07 -10.85
CA GLY A 106 -1.16 -5.48 -10.73
C GLY A 106 0.04 -6.38 -10.41
N GLY A 107 -0.01 -7.61 -10.91
CA GLY A 107 0.93 -8.67 -10.56
C GLY A 107 0.72 -9.24 -9.15
N THR A 108 1.32 -10.39 -8.88
CA THR A 108 1.17 -11.11 -7.60
C THR A 108 2.51 -11.70 -7.18
N VAL A 109 2.70 -11.87 -5.88
CA VAL A 109 3.80 -12.66 -5.32
C VAL A 109 3.19 -13.92 -4.70
N ASN A 110 3.39 -15.07 -5.34
CA ASN A 110 2.71 -16.32 -4.99
C ASN A 110 2.85 -16.71 -3.51
N GLU A 111 4.05 -16.60 -2.95
CA GLU A 111 4.28 -16.92 -1.54
C GLU A 111 3.50 -16.01 -0.58
N LEU A 112 3.47 -14.70 -0.86
CA LEU A 112 2.72 -13.73 -0.04
C LEU A 112 1.22 -13.94 -0.19
N ALA A 113 0.75 -14.20 -1.40
CA ALA A 113 -0.66 -14.47 -1.68
C ALA A 113 -1.13 -15.77 -1.01
N GLN A 114 -0.32 -16.84 -1.02
CA GLN A 114 -0.63 -18.10 -0.33
C GLN A 114 -0.72 -17.91 1.19
N LYS A 115 0.29 -17.28 1.81
CA LYS A 115 0.26 -16.97 3.25
C LYS A 115 -0.93 -16.08 3.64
N TRP A 116 -1.30 -15.14 2.78
CA TRP A 116 -2.46 -14.28 3.02
C TRP A 116 -3.79 -15.06 2.96
N LYS A 117 -3.96 -15.93 1.96
CA LYS A 117 -5.14 -16.79 1.85
C LYS A 117 -5.30 -17.71 3.07
N LEU A 118 -4.21 -18.27 3.58
CA LEU A 118 -4.21 -19.14 4.77
C LEU A 118 -4.53 -18.40 6.08
N ASN A 119 -4.28 -17.09 6.14
CA ASN A 119 -4.59 -16.26 7.30
C ASN A 119 -5.94 -15.52 7.18
N LYS A 120 -6.67 -15.71 6.07
CA LYS A 120 -8.00 -15.14 5.84
C LYS A 120 -9.13 -16.05 6.40
N VAL A 121 -8.75 -17.11 7.12
CA VAL A 121 -9.64 -18.11 7.75
C VAL A 121 -10.07 -17.64 9.13
#